data_AF-A0A3P6G1J8-F1
#
_entry.id   AF-A0A3P6G1J8-F1
#
_cell.length_a   1.000
_cell.length_b   1.000
_cell.length_c   1.000
_cell.angle_alpha   90.00
_cell.angle_beta   90.00
_cell.angle_gamma   90.00
#
_symmetry.space_group_name_H-M   'P 1'
#
loop_
_entity.id
_entity.type
_entity.pdbx_description
1 polymer ?
#
loop_
_entity_poly.entity_id
_entity_poly.type
_entity_poly.pdbx_seq_one_letter_code
_entity_poly.pdbx_strand_id
1 'polypeptide(L)' 'YADTPFTDEITLIEMPRKLSFPSIKAYDGTTDSDDHVAQYRQRMLAVALPKGSREATMCKGFGSTLT' A
#
# COMPACT_ATOMS: atom_id res chain seq x y z
N TYR A 1 12.63 -20.44 5.20
CA TYR A 1 12.58 -19.19 4.41
C TYR A 1 11.23 -19.02 3.68
N ALA A 2 10.19 -19.83 3.95
CA ALA A 2 8.91 -19.75 3.26
C ALA A 2 7.85 -18.84 3.94
N ASP A 3 8.11 -18.36 5.16
CA ASP A 3 7.17 -17.54 5.96
C ASP A 3 7.40 -16.02 5.83
N THR A 4 8.21 -15.59 4.86
CA THR A 4 8.38 -14.14 4.65
C THR A 4 7.08 -13.57 4.06
N PRO A 5 6.49 -12.52 4.66
CA PRO A 5 5.34 -11.83 4.06
C PRO A 5 5.71 -11.11 2.75
N PHE A 6 7.00 -11.06 2.41
CA PHE A 6 7.51 -10.60 1.12
C PHE A 6 7.66 -11.79 0.16
N THR A 7 6.54 -12.31 -0.32
CA THR A 7 6.51 -13.40 -1.30
C THR A 7 6.74 -12.88 -2.72
N ASP A 8 7.28 -13.73 -3.59
CA ASP A 8 7.41 -13.40 -5.02
C ASP A 8 6.05 -13.13 -5.68
N GLU A 9 4.96 -13.68 -5.15
CA GLU A 9 3.60 -13.34 -5.60
C GLU A 9 3.33 -11.84 -5.49
N ILE A 10 3.75 -11.18 -4.42
CA ILE A 10 3.61 -9.73 -4.28
C ILE A 10 4.54 -9.03 -5.25
N THR A 11 5.80 -9.48 -5.41
CA THR A 11 6.78 -8.81 -6.28
C THR A 11 6.37 -8.87 -7.76
N LEU A 12 5.80 -9.99 -8.19
CA LEU A 12 5.36 -10.29 -9.57
C LEU A 12 4.04 -9.64 -9.97
N ILE A 13 3.26 -9.10 -9.02
CA ILE A 13 2.04 -8.35 -9.35
C ILE A 13 2.40 -7.07 -10.08
N GLU A 14 1.95 -6.97 -11.34
CA GLU A 14 1.99 -5.73 -12.11
C GLU A 14 1.06 -4.69 -11.48
N MET A 15 1.62 -3.52 -11.15
CA MET A 15 0.85 -2.41 -10.60
C MET A 15 -0.09 -1.85 -11.68
N PRO A 16 -1.36 -1.54 -11.34
CA PRO A 16 -2.27 -0.96 -12.30
C PRO A 16 -1.73 0.39 -12.78
N ARG A 17 -1.49 0.52 -14.10
CA ARG A 17 -0.90 1.74 -14.69
C ARG A 17 -1.70 3.02 -14.44
N LYS A 18 -3.00 2.90 -14.15
CA LYS A 18 -3.93 4.00 -13.87
C LYS A 18 -4.43 4.00 -12.42
N LEU A 19 -3.60 3.57 -11.49
CA LEU A 19 -3.95 3.66 -10.08
C LEU A 19 -3.72 5.10 -9.60
N SER A 20 -4.82 5.82 -9.35
CA SER A 20 -4.75 7.08 -8.64
C SER A 20 -4.60 6.78 -7.15
N PHE A 21 -3.39 7.00 -6.62
CA PHE A 21 -3.21 6.90 -5.18
C PHE A 21 -3.97 8.03 -4.49
N PRO A 22 -4.71 7.74 -3.42
CA PRO A 22 -5.31 8.79 -2.61
C PRO A 22 -4.20 9.68 -2.04
N SER A 23 -4.41 10.99 -2.04
CA SER A 23 -3.44 11.97 -1.51
C SER A 23 -3.35 11.87 0.01
N ILE A 24 -2.41 11.09 0.52
CA ILE A 24 -2.14 10.93 1.96
C ILE A 24 -0.96 11.84 2.30
N LYS A 25 -0.98 12.46 3.49
CA LYS A 25 0.19 13.18 3.97
C LYS A 25 1.34 12.19 4.08
N ALA A 26 2.52 12.57 3.58
CA ALA A 26 3.69 11.72 3.69
C ALA A 26 4.11 11.61 5.17
N TYR A 27 4.46 10.40 5.60
CA TYR A 27 4.97 10.14 6.93
C TYR A 27 6.38 10.68 7.04
N ASP A 28 6.60 11.55 8.02
CA ASP A 28 7.87 12.22 8.29
C ASP A 28 8.62 11.63 9.50
N GLY A 29 8.11 10.56 10.08
CA GLY A 29 8.67 9.95 11.30
C GLY A 29 8.33 10.67 12.60
N THR A 30 7.62 11.80 12.53
CA THR A 30 7.22 12.60 13.72
C THR A 30 5.73 12.46 14.04
N THR A 31 4.94 12.07 13.04
CA THR A 31 3.51 11.81 13.18
C THR A 31 3.26 10.44 13.81
N ASP A 32 2.05 10.21 14.33
CA ASP A 32 1.66 8.92 14.88
C ASP A 32 1.66 7.84 13.78
N SER A 33 2.40 6.75 14.01
CA SER A 33 2.57 5.68 13.02
C SER A 33 1.29 4.87 12.80
N ASP A 34 0.52 4.66 13.87
CA ASP A 34 -0.73 3.90 13.81
C ASP A 34 -1.82 4.66 13.04
N ASP A 35 -1.95 5.97 13.26
CA ASP A 35 -2.83 6.85 12.52
C ASP A 35 -2.45 6.92 11.03
N HIS A 36 -1.14 7.01 10.72
CA HIS A 36 -0.68 6.98 9.32
C HIS A 36 -1.08 5.67 8.63
N VAL A 37 -0.86 4.53 9.29
CA VAL A 37 -1.24 3.21 8.77
C VAL A 37 -2.76 3.08 8.65
N ALA A 38 -3.54 3.58 9.61
CA ALA A 38 -5.00 3.57 9.57
C ALA A 38 -5.53 4.43 8.41
N GLN A 39 -5.00 5.65 8.23
CA GLN A 39 -5.34 6.51 7.11
C GLN A 39 -4.98 5.87 5.77
N TYR A 40 -3.79 5.27 5.66
CA TYR A 40 -3.36 4.55 4.47
C TYR A 40 -4.35 3.44 4.10
N ARG A 41 -4.64 2.56 5.06
CA ARG A 41 -5.57 1.44 4.87
C ARG A 41 -6.95 1.93 4.47
N GLN A 42 -7.52 2.89 5.19
CA GLN A 42 -8.86 3.43 4.91
C GLN A 42 -8.95 3.97 3.48
N ARG A 43 -7.96 4.76 3.06
CA ARG A 43 -7.98 5.40 1.73
C ARG A 43 -7.75 4.38 0.61
N MET A 44 -6.87 3.41 0.83
CA MET A 44 -6.63 2.33 -0.14
C MET A 44 -7.79 1.35 -0.26
N LEU A 45 -8.57 1.14 0.81
CA LEU A 45 -9.79 0.32 0.75
C LEU A 45 -10.84 0.92 -0.19
N ALA A 46 -10.87 2.25 -0.35
CA ALA A 46 -11.76 2.95 -1.27
C ALA A 46 -11.30 2.92 -2.74
N VAL A 47 -10.04 2.55 -3.01
CA VAL A 47 -9.54 2.38 -4.37
C VAL A 47 -10.14 1.11 -4.96
N ALA A 48 -10.72 1.23 -6.15
CA ALA A 48 -11.28 0.09 -6.89
C ALA A 48 -10.14 -0.80 -7.41
N LEU A 49 -9.68 -1.73 -6.56
CA LEU A 49 -8.60 -2.67 -6.86
C LEU A 49 -9.17 -4.04 -7.25
N PRO A 50 -8.55 -4.75 -8.21
CA PRO A 50 -8.88 -6.14 -8.47
C PRO A 50 -8.66 -6.99 -7.20
N LYS A 51 -9.63 -7.85 -6.87
CA LYS A 51 -9.59 -8.66 -5.63
C LYS A 51 -8.30 -9.50 -5.51
N GLY A 52 -7.82 -10.05 -6.63
CA GLY A 52 -6.61 -10.88 -6.66
C GLY A 52 -5.28 -10.12 -6.52
N SER A 53 -5.28 -8.78 -6.63
CA SER A 53 -4.07 -7.97 -6.49
C SER A 53 -4.16 -6.91 -5.41
N ARG A 54 -5.25 -6.88 -4.64
CA ARG A 54 -5.55 -5.83 -3.67
C ARG A 54 -4.44 -5.68 -2.62
N GLU A 55 -4.04 -6.76 -1.96
CA GLU A 55 -3.00 -6.73 -0.93
C GLU A 55 -1.64 -6.35 -1.50
N ALA A 56 -1.22 -6.97 -2.60
CA ALA A 56 0.05 -6.64 -3.25
C ALA A 56 0.13 -5.17 -3.69
N THR A 57 -0.97 -4.63 -4.19
CA THR A 57 -1.09 -3.22 -4.60
C THR A 57 -1.03 -2.28 -3.39
N MET A 58 -1.65 -2.65 -2.27
CA MET A 58 -1.55 -1.92 -1.00
C MET A 58 -0.12 -2.00 -0.42
N CYS A 59 0.56 -3.14 -0.50
CA CYS A 59 1.94 -3.24 -0.04
C CYS A 59 2.89 -2.37 -0.87
N LYS A 60 2.82 -2.46 -2.21
CA LYS A 60 3.69 -1.67 -3.11
C LYS A 60 3.40 -0.17 -3.05
N GLY A 61 2.14 0.20 -2.82
CA GLY A 61 1.72 1.60 -2.72
C GLY A 61 2.12 2.29 -1.42
N PHE A 62 2.44 1.53 -0.37
CA PHE A 62 2.74 2.14 0.94
C PHE A 62 4.01 3.03 0.88
N GLY A 63 5.02 2.60 0.12
CA GLY A 63 6.28 3.32 -0.01
C GLY A 63 6.13 4.75 -0.55
N SER A 64 5.10 5.03 -1.37
CA SER A 64 4.86 6.39 -1.88
C SER A 64 4.30 7.35 -0.83
N THR A 65 4.01 6.87 0.37
CA THR A 65 3.47 7.67 1.49
C THR A 65 4.52 7.98 2.55
N LEU A 66 5.79 7.63 2.31
CA LEU A 66 6.90 7.87 3.22
C LEU A 66 7.82 8.94 2.63
N THR A 67 8.37 9.81 3.49
CA THR A 67 9.36 10.85 3.11
C THR A 67 10.78 10.36 3.31
#